data_AF-A0A2E0KYT4-F1
#
_entry.id   AF-A0A2E0KYT4-F1
#
_cell.length_a   1.000
_cell.length_b   1.000
_cell.length_c   1.000
_cell.angle_alpha   90.00
_cell.angle_beta   90.00
_cell.angle_gamma   90.00
#
_symmetry.space_group_name_H-M   'P 1'
#
loop_
_entity.id
_entity.type
_entity.pdbx_description
1 polymer ?
#
loop_
_entity_poly.entity_id
_entity_poly.type
_entity_poly.pdbx_seq_one_letter_code
_entity_poly.pdbx_strand_id
1 'polypeptide(L)'
;MDYPGSFPMRLERMLVLFLSIFLITSGLTANAQDSDTLAGTRWQLVTINGDQVIGADYIAVALEFTDDSTLTGSAWCNSFNAAYSVTEGQMTVEPIARTEMACAEDYQGPEDAFLQSLQAAAAVDLHAGTMTITDGNDIVLGFVPLDRPTVEDLPFVTRIAYYLADDEDGIQQVFQLVLDDAANESRQITHAASDVLSYGAAYDGLGVAYVSNGQLLLQPIHDGEPEALASLNAEYPFGRPSFSPDGQYLAYPDNGVWLMDLSTRETRLLLQDVPLADGASNAHEYRLYSPEQFVRGSDGQAAWLVVDVGIWEWNTAGLYDLATGAFQMIEDELYTDLLPLYGGQALIYGNNAINGEPVLRLAPDLTAIETYEVVLDFSGLIEQAALFAEQAVEIAPGIVRILGSMIGPALDFTGRPYFDFNLMERTVLAVNTVDLPLSETGAVDTGELSPDGTLLPVYLDMAWTETGSIAGQVVILNLETGAEIIALEDTVSAFHWQP
;
A
#
# COMPACT_ATOMS: atom_id res chain seq x y z
N MET A 1 68.74 16.03 -30.80
CA MET A 1 67.70 16.80 -31.50
C MET A 1 66.40 16.65 -30.73
N ASP A 2 65.94 17.60 -29.92
CA ASP A 2 66.60 18.83 -29.45
C ASP A 2 66.11 19.25 -28.05
N TYR A 3 66.91 20.13 -27.43
CA TYR A 3 66.67 20.90 -26.20
C TYR A 3 66.36 22.37 -26.60
N PRO A 4 66.12 23.35 -25.69
CA PRO A 4 65.71 23.31 -24.27
C PRO A 4 64.57 24.30 -23.90
N GLY A 5 64.23 24.37 -22.60
CA GLY A 5 64.04 25.67 -21.92
C GLY A 5 62.85 25.76 -20.94
N SER A 6 62.93 26.52 -19.84
CA SER A 6 64.11 27.08 -19.13
C SER A 6 63.69 27.59 -17.74
N PHE A 7 64.40 27.20 -16.67
CA PHE A 7 64.23 27.83 -15.34
C PHE A 7 64.77 29.27 -15.32
N PRO A 8 64.28 30.08 -14.38
CA PRO A 8 65.22 30.59 -13.38
C PRO A 8 64.72 30.46 -11.92
N MET A 9 65.60 30.02 -11.03
CA MET A 9 65.41 30.18 -9.59
C MET A 9 65.72 31.63 -9.16
N ARG A 10 65.03 32.11 -8.12
CA ARG A 10 65.56 33.12 -7.19
C ARG A 10 65.51 32.56 -5.77
N LEU A 11 66.55 32.83 -4.99
CA LEU A 11 66.81 32.21 -3.69
C LEU A 11 67.34 33.27 -2.72
N GLU A 12 66.51 33.80 -1.83
CA GLU A 12 66.97 34.66 -0.72
C GLU A 12 66.31 34.30 0.63
N ARG A 13 66.98 33.39 1.34
CA ARG A 13 67.31 33.44 2.78
C ARG A 13 66.21 33.62 3.85
N MET A 14 66.16 32.61 4.75
CA MET A 14 66.08 32.74 6.23
C MET A 14 64.74 33.19 6.86
N LEU A 15 64.30 32.72 8.04
CA LEU A 15 64.76 31.64 8.96
C LEU A 15 63.61 31.26 9.95
N VAL A 16 63.73 30.07 10.57
CA VAL A 16 63.09 29.59 11.83
C VAL A 16 61.78 28.79 11.70
N LEU A 17 61.72 27.71 12.50
CA LEU A 17 60.57 26.84 12.79
C LEU A 17 59.35 27.62 13.32
N PHE A 18 58.15 27.08 13.10
CA PHE A 18 57.36 26.52 14.22
C PHE A 18 56.42 25.41 13.74
N LEU A 19 56.08 24.50 14.66
CA LEU A 19 55.06 23.47 14.47
C LEU A 19 53.69 24.09 14.76
N SER A 20 52.76 24.05 13.81
CA SER A 20 51.38 24.51 13.99
C SER A 20 50.38 23.51 13.41
N ILE A 21 49.49 23.05 14.30
CA ILE A 21 48.37 22.16 13.99
C ILE A 21 47.44 22.85 12.97
N PHE A 22 47.09 22.15 11.89
CA PHE A 22 45.95 22.55 11.07
C PHE A 22 44.68 22.08 11.76
N LEU A 23 43.93 23.01 12.36
CA LEU A 23 42.50 22.80 12.59
C LEU A 23 41.84 22.70 11.22
N ILE A 24 41.33 21.52 10.87
CA ILE A 24 40.30 21.43 9.84
C ILE A 24 39.01 21.91 10.51
N THR A 25 38.74 23.21 10.38
CA THR A 25 37.42 23.75 10.70
C THR A 25 36.46 23.27 9.61
N SER A 26 35.84 22.12 9.83
CA SER A 26 34.63 21.72 9.10
C SER A 26 33.55 22.74 9.42
N GLY A 27 33.43 23.77 8.58
CA GLY A 27 32.26 24.63 8.61
C GLY A 27 31.08 23.80 8.13
N LEU A 28 30.19 23.41 9.06
CA LEU A 28 28.83 23.10 8.67
C LEU A 28 28.24 24.40 8.12
N THR A 29 28.12 24.49 6.80
CA THR A 29 27.15 25.38 6.18
C THR A 29 25.79 24.78 6.44
N ALA A 30 25.22 25.08 7.61
CA ALA A 30 23.79 24.97 7.79
C ALA A 30 23.13 25.85 6.72
N ASN A 31 22.19 25.30 5.95
CA ASN A 31 21.32 26.14 5.14
C ASN A 31 20.45 26.92 6.12
N ALA A 32 20.58 28.24 6.11
CA ALA A 32 19.64 29.11 6.80
C ALA A 32 18.26 28.88 6.17
N GLN A 33 17.31 28.38 6.95
CA GLN A 33 15.91 28.32 6.54
C GLN A 33 15.28 29.70 6.79
N ASP A 34 14.50 30.17 5.84
CA ASP A 34 13.72 31.40 5.91
C ASP A 34 12.29 31.07 5.43
N SER A 35 11.29 31.92 5.66
CA SER A 35 9.90 31.62 5.21
C SER A 35 9.81 31.25 3.72
N ASP A 36 10.64 31.86 2.86
CA ASP A 36 10.73 31.58 1.42
C ASP A 36 11.21 30.13 1.08
N THR A 37 11.77 29.37 2.03
CA THR A 37 12.18 27.95 1.82
C THR A 37 11.14 26.93 2.30
N LEU A 38 10.09 27.39 2.99
CA LEU A 38 8.99 26.55 3.48
C LEU A 38 7.66 26.87 2.77
N ALA A 39 7.47 28.09 2.27
CA ALA A 39 6.28 28.47 1.51
C ALA A 39 6.00 27.49 0.35
N GLY A 40 4.75 27.02 0.28
CA GLY A 40 4.29 26.02 -0.68
C GLY A 40 4.57 24.57 -0.30
N THR A 41 5.05 24.26 0.91
CA THR A 41 5.38 22.88 1.34
C THR A 41 4.39 22.29 2.35
N ARG A 42 4.11 21.00 2.20
CA ARG A 42 3.19 20.20 3.02
C ARG A 42 3.94 19.07 3.71
N TRP A 43 3.55 18.74 4.94
CA TRP A 43 4.24 17.83 5.84
C TRP A 43 3.26 16.96 6.66
N GLN A 44 3.61 15.69 6.88
CA GLN A 44 2.92 14.75 7.77
C GLN A 44 3.70 14.60 9.07
N LEU A 45 3.03 14.62 10.23
CA LEU A 45 3.67 14.40 11.53
C LEU A 45 3.94 12.91 11.77
N VAL A 46 5.15 12.57 12.23
CA VAL A 46 5.56 11.18 12.55
C VAL A 46 6.01 10.98 14.00
N THR A 47 6.48 12.02 14.69
CA THR A 47 6.86 11.93 16.13
C THR A 47 6.43 13.17 16.93
N ILE A 48 6.10 12.95 18.21
CA ILE A 48 5.87 13.99 19.23
C ILE A 48 6.80 13.72 20.41
N ASN A 49 7.66 14.67 20.78
CA ASN A 49 8.67 14.57 21.84
C ASN A 49 9.60 13.33 21.75
N GLY A 50 9.76 12.78 20.53
CA GLY A 50 10.54 11.57 20.26
C GLY A 50 9.77 10.25 20.33
N ASP A 51 8.54 10.23 20.84
CA ASP A 51 7.63 9.08 20.72
C ASP A 51 7.00 9.07 19.32
N GLN A 52 6.80 7.87 18.74
CA GLN A 52 6.04 7.74 17.49
C GLN A 52 4.56 8.07 17.70
N VAL A 53 3.98 8.74 16.71
CA VAL A 53 2.57 9.10 16.68
C VAL A 53 1.71 7.83 16.55
N ILE A 54 0.61 7.73 17.30
CA ILE A 54 -0.36 6.64 17.13
C ILE A 54 -1.04 6.82 15.77
N GLY A 55 -0.81 5.86 14.86
CA GLY A 55 -1.15 5.98 13.45
C GLY A 55 -0.15 6.78 12.62
N ALA A 56 1.14 6.82 12.99
CA ALA A 56 2.19 7.46 12.18
C ALA A 56 2.29 6.92 10.75
N ASP A 57 1.88 5.66 10.55
CA ASP A 57 1.80 5.01 9.23
C ASP A 57 0.71 5.62 8.34
N TYR A 58 -0.14 6.50 8.89
CA TYR A 58 -1.35 7.04 8.29
C TYR A 58 -1.39 8.58 8.39
N ILE A 59 -1.78 9.27 7.31
CA ILE A 59 -1.88 10.74 7.24
C ILE A 59 -3.12 11.23 8.02
N ALA A 60 -3.03 11.24 9.35
CA ALA A 60 -4.05 11.80 10.26
C ALA A 60 -3.71 13.23 10.75
N VAL A 61 -2.45 13.65 10.59
CA VAL A 61 -1.96 14.97 11.03
C VAL A 61 -1.09 15.58 9.94
N ALA A 62 -1.65 16.57 9.26
CA ALA A 62 -1.04 17.27 8.13
C ALA A 62 -0.82 18.75 8.47
N LEU A 63 0.29 19.31 8.00
CA LEU A 63 0.66 20.72 8.16
C LEU A 63 1.18 21.28 6.82
N GLU A 64 0.69 22.45 6.44
CA GLU A 64 1.03 23.14 5.20
C GLU A 64 1.47 24.57 5.50
N PHE A 65 2.61 24.97 4.93
CA PHE A 65 3.12 26.33 4.96
C PHE A 65 2.69 27.04 3.66
N THR A 66 1.72 27.95 3.72
CA THR A 66 1.21 28.65 2.53
C THR A 66 2.14 29.75 2.04
N ASP A 67 1.96 30.14 0.77
CA ASP A 67 2.59 31.32 0.15
C ASP A 67 2.33 32.65 0.89
N ASP A 68 1.24 32.74 1.65
CA ASP A 68 0.86 33.97 2.38
C ASP A 68 1.36 34.01 3.84
N SER A 69 2.31 33.14 4.19
CA SER A 69 2.90 32.99 5.54
C SER A 69 1.90 32.50 6.60
N THR A 70 0.96 31.64 6.19
CA THR A 70 0.01 30.95 7.07
C THR A 70 0.42 29.48 7.22
N LEU A 71 0.38 28.96 8.45
CA LEU A 71 0.32 27.53 8.73
C LEU A 71 -1.13 27.11 8.69
N THR A 72 -1.47 26.07 7.96
CA THR A 72 -2.80 25.46 7.91
C THR A 72 -2.68 23.94 7.99
N GLY A 73 -3.70 23.23 8.49
CA GLY A 73 -3.59 21.78 8.59
C GLY A 73 -4.74 21.07 9.32
N SER A 74 -4.53 19.77 9.51
CA SER A 74 -5.38 18.87 10.29
C SER A 74 -4.60 18.29 11.47
N ALA A 75 -5.27 18.13 12.60
CA ALA A 75 -4.77 17.49 13.80
C ALA A 75 -5.86 16.54 14.31
N TRP A 76 -5.84 15.29 13.85
CA TRP A 76 -6.87 14.27 14.12
C TRP A 76 -8.31 14.71 13.87
N CYS A 77 -9.00 15.29 14.85
CA CYS A 77 -10.39 15.71 14.72
C CYS A 77 -10.58 17.20 14.43
N ASN A 78 -9.56 18.05 14.57
CA ASN A 78 -9.68 19.49 14.32
C ASN A 78 -8.78 19.97 13.18
N SER A 79 -9.29 20.90 12.36
CA SER A 79 -8.44 21.71 11.49
C SER A 79 -7.93 22.93 12.24
N PHE A 80 -6.73 23.38 11.89
CA PHE A 80 -6.05 24.50 12.55
C PHE A 80 -5.44 25.47 11.55
N ASN A 81 -5.26 26.72 11.96
CA ASN A 81 -4.47 27.70 11.22
C ASN A 81 -3.79 28.73 12.15
N ALA A 82 -2.62 29.24 11.73
CA ALA A 82 -1.85 30.27 12.42
C ALA A 82 -1.04 31.10 11.41
N ALA A 83 -0.61 32.31 11.76
CA ALA A 83 0.47 32.95 11.00
C ALA A 83 1.83 32.42 11.47
N TYR A 84 2.82 32.34 10.58
CA TYR A 84 4.18 31.95 10.94
C TYR A 84 5.23 32.91 10.38
N SER A 85 6.43 32.84 10.94
CA SER A 85 7.64 33.42 10.34
C SER A 85 8.84 32.54 10.63
N VAL A 86 9.76 32.45 9.67
CA VAL A 86 11.07 31.79 9.84
C VAL A 86 12.18 32.74 9.36
N THR A 87 13.26 32.83 10.13
CA THR A 87 14.46 33.62 9.78
C THR A 87 15.70 32.98 10.37
N GLU A 88 16.70 32.66 9.55
CA GLU A 88 17.93 31.95 9.96
C GLU A 88 17.65 30.66 10.76
N GLY A 89 16.58 29.94 10.40
CA GLY A 89 16.09 28.72 11.07
C GLY A 89 15.33 28.94 12.38
N GLN A 90 15.29 30.16 12.91
CA GLN A 90 14.43 30.51 14.06
C GLN A 90 12.99 30.61 13.57
N MET A 91 12.09 29.88 14.23
CA MET A 91 10.67 29.82 13.89
C MET A 91 9.85 30.59 14.93
N THR A 92 8.73 31.16 14.53
CA THR A 92 7.73 31.69 15.45
C THR A 92 6.35 31.48 14.85
N VAL A 93 5.47 30.85 15.64
CA VAL A 93 4.07 30.59 15.32
C VAL A 93 3.20 31.52 16.17
N GLU A 94 2.36 32.33 15.52
CA GLU A 94 1.36 33.18 16.17
C GLU A 94 0.22 32.33 16.78
N PRO A 95 -0.68 32.88 17.61
CA PRO A 95 -1.74 32.10 18.26
C PRO A 95 -2.58 31.24 17.30
N ILE A 96 -2.52 29.93 17.48
CA ILE A 96 -3.22 28.94 16.65
C ILE A 96 -4.73 29.05 16.89
N ALA A 97 -5.49 29.25 15.81
CA ALA A 97 -6.92 28.99 15.78
C ALA A 97 -7.16 27.52 15.39
N ARG A 98 -8.11 26.85 16.04
CA ARG A 98 -8.62 25.54 15.61
C ARG A 98 -10.14 25.51 15.60
N THR A 99 -10.72 24.52 14.93
CA THR A 99 -12.12 24.14 15.17
C THR A 99 -12.32 23.62 16.61
N GLU A 100 -13.56 23.54 17.07
CA GLU A 100 -13.94 22.95 18.36
C GLU A 100 -14.79 21.68 18.15
N MET A 101 -14.31 20.77 17.31
CA MET A 101 -14.89 19.43 17.16
C MET A 101 -14.40 18.52 18.30
N ALA A 102 -15.26 17.63 18.77
CA ALA A 102 -14.97 16.74 19.88
C ALA A 102 -14.27 15.46 19.38
N CYS A 103 -12.98 15.33 19.70
CA CYS A 103 -12.22 14.10 19.49
C CYS A 103 -12.79 12.94 20.35
N ALA A 104 -12.51 11.71 19.93
CA ALA A 104 -12.55 10.56 20.81
C ALA A 104 -11.47 10.69 21.92
N GLU A 105 -11.67 10.00 23.06
CA GLU A 105 -10.80 10.15 24.23
C GLU A 105 -9.31 9.84 23.91
N ASP A 106 -9.05 8.89 23.01
CA ASP A 106 -7.70 8.48 22.59
C ASP A 106 -6.96 9.54 21.75
N TYR A 107 -7.68 10.43 21.04
CA TYR A 107 -7.08 11.46 20.16
C TYR A 107 -6.99 12.85 20.81
N GLN A 108 -7.77 13.13 21.85
CA GLN A 108 -7.77 14.46 22.47
C GLN A 108 -6.40 14.80 23.09
N GLY A 109 -5.75 13.84 23.75
CA GLY A 109 -4.41 14.03 24.33
C GLY A 109 -3.33 14.32 23.28
N PRO A 110 -3.19 13.48 22.23
CA PRO A 110 -2.30 13.74 21.11
C PRO A 110 -2.55 15.06 20.38
N GLU A 111 -3.80 15.45 20.11
CA GLU A 111 -4.12 16.73 19.45
C GLU A 111 -3.66 17.93 20.30
N ASP A 112 -4.04 17.97 21.58
CA ASP A 112 -3.64 19.04 22.48
C ASP A 112 -2.11 19.10 22.65
N ALA A 113 -1.40 17.97 22.64
CA ALA A 113 0.06 17.90 22.72
C ALA A 113 0.76 18.40 21.45
N PHE A 114 0.27 18.00 20.27
CA PHE A 114 0.77 18.47 18.98
C PHE A 114 0.63 19.99 18.85
N LEU A 115 -0.57 20.52 19.07
CA LEU A 115 -0.84 21.96 18.90
C LEU A 115 -0.09 22.82 19.94
N GLN A 116 0.10 22.33 21.18
CA GLN A 116 0.96 23.01 22.16
C GLN A 116 2.43 23.02 21.73
N SER A 117 2.95 21.91 21.20
CA SER A 117 4.35 21.82 20.73
C SER A 117 4.58 22.70 19.49
N LEU A 118 3.61 22.76 18.57
CA LEU A 118 3.65 23.63 17.39
C LEU A 118 3.57 25.11 17.79
N GLN A 119 2.75 25.46 18.79
CA GLN A 119 2.67 26.82 19.33
C GLN A 119 3.97 27.24 20.03
N ALA A 120 4.70 26.29 20.62
CA ALA A 120 5.98 26.50 21.31
C ALA A 120 7.21 26.45 20.40
N ALA A 121 7.03 26.26 19.08
CA ALA A 121 8.11 26.17 18.11
C ALA A 121 9.11 27.34 18.19
N ALA A 122 10.38 27.03 18.49
CA ALA A 122 11.47 28.01 18.59
C ALA A 122 12.39 27.98 17.37
N ALA A 123 12.63 26.80 16.78
CA ALA A 123 13.42 26.65 15.56
C ALA A 123 12.95 25.45 14.73
N VAL A 124 13.17 25.55 13.42
CA VAL A 124 12.87 24.52 12.42
C VAL A 124 14.14 24.16 11.66
N ASP A 125 14.37 22.86 11.45
CA ASP A 125 15.47 22.35 10.62
C ASP A 125 14.94 21.37 9.58
N LEU A 126 15.52 21.45 8.37
CA LEU A 126 15.24 20.56 7.25
C LEU A 126 16.48 19.71 6.97
N HIS A 127 16.41 18.42 7.29
CA HIS A 127 17.54 17.51 7.19
C HIS A 127 17.14 16.19 6.54
N ALA A 128 17.91 15.76 5.54
CA ALA A 128 17.76 14.48 4.85
C ALA A 128 16.31 14.16 4.39
N GLY A 129 15.60 15.18 3.87
CA GLY A 129 14.22 15.05 3.41
C GLY A 129 13.15 15.14 4.50
N THR A 130 13.54 15.24 5.78
CA THR A 130 12.63 15.37 6.93
C THR A 130 12.67 16.77 7.54
N MET A 131 11.59 17.17 8.21
CA MET A 131 11.52 18.42 8.98
C MET A 131 11.44 18.09 10.48
N THR A 132 12.15 18.87 11.29
CA THR A 132 12.00 18.84 12.76
C THR A 132 11.71 20.23 13.30
N ILE A 133 10.87 20.30 14.34
CA ILE A 133 10.62 21.50 15.13
C ILE A 133 11.14 21.26 16.54
N THR A 134 11.80 22.28 17.09
CA THR A 134 12.47 22.24 18.39
C THR A 134 11.94 23.30 19.34
N ASP A 135 11.93 22.98 20.64
CA ASP A 135 11.89 23.96 21.73
C ASP A 135 13.29 23.97 22.39
N GLY A 136 14.00 25.09 22.24
CA GLY A 136 15.38 25.26 22.71
C GLY A 136 16.37 24.30 22.03
N ASN A 137 16.63 23.16 22.67
CA ASN A 137 17.54 22.11 22.19
C ASN A 137 16.84 20.77 21.93
N ASP A 138 15.58 20.62 22.33
CA ASP A 138 14.87 19.35 22.33
C ASP A 138 13.93 19.27 21.12
N ILE A 139 13.93 18.14 20.40
CA ILE A 139 13.04 17.92 19.25
C ILE A 139 11.65 17.58 19.78
N VAL A 140 10.72 18.51 19.61
CA VAL A 140 9.34 18.38 20.11
C VAL A 140 8.40 17.79 19.06
N LEU A 141 8.69 17.98 17.77
CA LEU A 141 7.92 17.41 16.65
C LEU A 141 8.86 16.99 15.50
N GLY A 142 8.57 15.85 14.88
CA GLY A 142 9.24 15.39 13.65
C GLY A 142 8.25 15.04 12.54
N PHE A 143 8.60 15.37 11.30
CA PHE A 143 7.72 15.31 10.13
C PHE A 143 8.43 14.76 8.88
N VAL A 144 7.65 14.17 7.98
CA VAL A 144 8.03 13.80 6.59
C VAL A 144 7.23 14.64 5.58
N PRO A 145 7.66 14.78 4.32
CA PRO A 145 6.90 15.53 3.31
C PRO A 145 5.55 14.87 2.99
N LEU A 146 4.53 15.71 2.73
CA LEU A 146 3.17 15.29 2.35
C LEU A 146 2.80 15.71 0.92
N ASP A 147 3.46 16.72 0.36
CA ASP A 147 3.53 16.82 -1.10
C ASP A 147 4.18 15.54 -1.62
N ARG A 148 3.59 14.91 -2.64
CA ARG A 148 4.14 13.67 -3.21
C ARG A 148 5.63 13.88 -3.46
N PRO A 149 6.55 13.17 -2.79
CA PRO A 149 7.93 13.16 -3.22
C PRO A 149 7.94 12.65 -4.66
N THR A 150 8.50 13.45 -5.56
CA THR A 150 8.81 13.01 -6.92
C THR A 150 9.58 11.70 -6.84
N VAL A 151 9.36 10.76 -7.77
CA VAL A 151 9.93 9.40 -7.65
C VAL A 151 11.47 9.41 -7.59
N GLU A 152 12.11 10.48 -8.08
CA GLU A 152 13.56 10.74 -7.97
C GLU A 152 14.04 11.15 -6.55
N ASP A 153 13.14 11.56 -5.64
CA ASP A 153 13.42 12.06 -4.29
C ASP A 153 12.93 11.14 -3.15
N LEU A 154 12.19 10.07 -3.48
CA LEU A 154 11.89 9.02 -2.50
C LEU A 154 13.16 8.25 -2.14
N PRO A 155 13.47 8.02 -0.85
CA PRO A 155 14.33 6.89 -0.50
C PRO A 155 13.64 5.61 -0.97
N PHE A 156 14.32 4.78 -1.76
CA PHE A 156 13.71 3.62 -2.41
C PHE A 156 13.01 2.72 -1.36
N VAL A 157 11.68 2.66 -1.43
CA VAL A 157 10.90 1.71 -0.65
C VAL A 157 11.14 0.33 -1.25
N THR A 158 11.90 -0.51 -0.54
CA THR A 158 12.11 -1.92 -0.92
C THR A 158 10.77 -2.61 -0.99
N ARG A 159 10.25 -2.83 -2.20
CA ARG A 159 8.98 -3.53 -2.41
C ARG A 159 9.27 -5.00 -2.60
N ILE A 160 8.70 -5.81 -1.74
CA ILE A 160 8.78 -7.26 -1.86
C ILE A 160 7.50 -7.74 -2.53
N ALA A 161 7.65 -8.58 -3.54
CA ALA A 161 6.56 -9.33 -4.15
C ALA A 161 6.89 -10.82 -4.11
N TYR A 162 5.87 -11.62 -4.31
CA TYR A 162 5.95 -13.06 -4.43
C TYR A 162 5.19 -13.49 -5.69
N TYR A 163 5.56 -14.63 -6.25
CA TYR A 163 4.90 -15.16 -7.42
C TYR A 163 5.11 -16.67 -7.55
N LEU A 164 4.27 -17.33 -8.34
CA LEU A 164 4.47 -18.72 -8.75
C LEU A 164 5.17 -18.77 -10.11
N ALA A 165 6.18 -19.64 -10.21
CA ALA A 165 6.85 -20.01 -11.47
C ALA A 165 7.41 -21.43 -11.36
N ASP A 166 7.80 -22.00 -12.50
CA ASP A 166 8.38 -23.35 -12.55
C ASP A 166 9.87 -23.32 -12.12
N ASP A 167 10.32 -24.33 -11.37
CA ASP A 167 11.73 -24.52 -11.00
C ASP A 167 12.54 -25.33 -12.05
N GLU A 168 13.83 -25.64 -11.75
CA GLU A 168 14.72 -26.37 -12.66
C GLU A 168 14.20 -27.77 -13.08
N ASP A 169 13.33 -28.40 -12.28
CA ASP A 169 12.71 -29.69 -12.57
C ASP A 169 11.31 -29.55 -13.23
N GLY A 170 10.80 -28.33 -13.35
CA GLY A 170 9.48 -28.02 -13.92
C GLY A 170 8.32 -28.19 -12.92
N ILE A 171 8.58 -27.93 -11.63
CA ILE A 171 7.56 -27.94 -10.56
C ILE A 171 7.22 -26.49 -10.21
N GLN A 172 5.95 -26.17 -10.01
CA GLN A 172 5.53 -24.81 -9.64
C GLN A 172 5.88 -24.49 -8.17
N GLN A 173 6.59 -23.39 -7.94
CA GLN A 173 7.12 -22.97 -6.62
C GLN A 173 6.87 -21.49 -6.37
N VAL A 174 6.89 -21.07 -5.10
CA VAL A 174 6.90 -19.65 -4.73
C VAL A 174 8.31 -19.09 -4.89
N PHE A 175 8.42 -18.00 -5.63
CA PHE A 175 9.57 -17.12 -5.72
C PHE A 175 9.27 -15.80 -4.99
N GLN A 176 10.30 -15.15 -4.46
CA GLN A 176 10.27 -13.79 -3.95
C GLN A 176 11.06 -12.89 -4.90
N LEU A 177 10.44 -11.81 -5.35
CA LEU A 177 11.09 -10.67 -6.00
C LEU A 177 11.34 -9.59 -4.95
N VAL A 178 12.61 -9.20 -4.77
CA VAL A 178 12.95 -8.00 -3.99
C VAL A 178 13.28 -6.89 -4.97
N LEU A 179 12.40 -5.88 -5.06
CA LEU A 179 12.72 -4.66 -5.78
C LEU A 179 13.61 -3.77 -4.90
N ASP A 180 14.81 -3.48 -5.37
CA ASP A 180 15.72 -2.46 -4.83
C ASP A 180 16.61 -1.88 -5.95
N ASP A 181 17.10 -0.65 -5.76
CA ASP A 181 17.95 0.07 -6.72
C ASP A 181 19.27 -0.66 -7.07
N ALA A 182 19.64 -1.73 -6.36
CA ALA A 182 20.93 -2.38 -6.53
C ALA A 182 20.89 -3.51 -7.56
N ALA A 183 19.83 -4.32 -7.59
CA ALA A 183 19.80 -5.52 -8.44
C ALA A 183 18.43 -6.06 -8.90
N ASN A 184 17.31 -5.77 -8.21
CA ASN A 184 16.00 -6.39 -8.46
C ASN A 184 16.05 -7.95 -8.55
N GLU A 185 16.55 -8.62 -7.51
CA GLU A 185 16.76 -10.08 -7.53
C GLU A 185 15.50 -10.90 -7.20
N SER A 186 15.19 -11.89 -8.05
CA SER A 186 14.28 -12.99 -7.74
C SER A 186 15.03 -14.15 -7.07
N ARG A 187 14.40 -14.78 -6.06
CA ARG A 187 14.89 -16.02 -5.43
C ARG A 187 13.76 -17.01 -5.15
N GLN A 188 14.01 -18.30 -5.38
CA GLN A 188 13.10 -19.38 -4.99
C GLN A 188 12.97 -19.44 -3.46
N ILE A 189 11.74 -19.60 -2.95
CA ILE A 189 11.42 -19.70 -1.51
C ILE A 189 10.97 -21.11 -1.15
N THR A 190 10.12 -21.76 -1.96
CA THR A 190 9.69 -23.14 -1.70
C THR A 190 10.45 -24.15 -2.56
N HIS A 191 10.69 -25.33 -1.99
CA HIS A 191 11.26 -26.49 -2.69
C HIS A 191 10.33 -27.70 -2.49
N ALA A 192 9.06 -27.54 -2.84
CA ALA A 192 8.04 -28.57 -2.71
C ALA A 192 8.25 -29.70 -3.72
N ALA A 193 7.94 -30.95 -3.34
CA ALA A 193 8.09 -32.12 -4.22
C ALA A 193 6.93 -32.31 -5.21
N SER A 194 6.05 -31.33 -5.33
CA SER A 194 4.86 -31.27 -6.18
C SER A 194 4.39 -29.81 -6.22
N ASP A 195 3.64 -29.43 -7.24
CA ASP A 195 3.26 -28.04 -7.51
C ASP A 195 2.64 -27.33 -6.29
N VAL A 196 3.05 -26.08 -6.09
CA VAL A 196 2.38 -25.13 -5.21
C VAL A 196 1.19 -24.53 -5.95
N LEU A 197 -0.01 -24.73 -5.41
CA LEU A 197 -1.28 -24.36 -6.07
C LEU A 197 -1.76 -22.95 -5.70
N SER A 198 -1.52 -22.53 -4.46
CA SER A 198 -1.74 -21.17 -3.98
C SER A 198 -0.88 -20.90 -2.74
N TYR A 199 -0.65 -19.63 -2.43
CA TYR A 199 0.18 -19.20 -1.30
C TYR A 199 -0.25 -17.81 -0.80
N GLY A 200 0.21 -17.46 0.40
CA GLY A 200 0.19 -16.09 0.92
C GLY A 200 1.45 -15.79 1.73
N ALA A 201 1.92 -14.56 1.67
CA ALA A 201 3.07 -14.09 2.43
C ALA A 201 2.64 -13.48 3.78
N ALA A 202 3.48 -13.60 4.79
CA ALA A 202 3.29 -12.90 6.06
C ALA A 202 3.70 -11.42 5.96
N TYR A 203 2.94 -10.55 6.62
CA TYR A 203 3.20 -9.10 6.72
C TYR A 203 4.62 -8.76 7.22
N ASP A 204 5.23 -9.62 8.04
CA ASP A 204 6.58 -9.44 8.58
C ASP A 204 7.71 -9.85 7.61
N GLY A 205 7.37 -10.47 6.48
CA GLY A 205 8.35 -10.98 5.51
C GLY A 205 9.17 -12.18 6.00
N LEU A 206 8.75 -12.86 7.08
CA LEU A 206 9.49 -13.98 7.69
C LEU A 206 9.00 -15.37 7.26
N GLY A 207 7.81 -15.47 6.66
CA GLY A 207 7.28 -16.75 6.16
C GLY A 207 6.27 -16.64 5.03
N VAL A 208 6.09 -17.77 4.31
CA VAL A 208 5.04 -17.99 3.30
C VAL A 208 4.23 -19.22 3.70
N ALA A 209 2.91 -19.09 3.77
CA ALA A 209 2.00 -20.23 3.88
C ALA A 209 1.55 -20.65 2.48
N TYR A 210 1.58 -21.95 2.16
CA TYR A 210 1.34 -22.43 0.81
C TYR A 210 0.65 -23.79 0.75
N VAL A 211 -0.05 -24.06 -0.34
CA VAL A 211 -0.79 -25.30 -0.59
C VAL A 211 -0.02 -26.14 -1.61
N SER A 212 0.33 -27.38 -1.26
CA SER A 212 0.92 -28.37 -2.17
C SER A 212 0.52 -29.79 -1.75
N ASN A 213 0.23 -30.66 -2.73
CA ASN A 213 -0.08 -32.08 -2.53
C ASN A 213 -1.14 -32.36 -1.43
N GLY A 214 -2.20 -31.56 -1.37
CA GLY A 214 -3.28 -31.70 -0.36
C GLY A 214 -2.88 -31.31 1.06
N GLN A 215 -1.80 -30.55 1.25
CA GLN A 215 -1.35 -30.04 2.54
C GLN A 215 -1.21 -28.52 2.51
N LEU A 216 -1.53 -27.88 3.64
CA LEU A 216 -1.10 -26.52 3.95
C LEU A 216 0.24 -26.61 4.68
N LEU A 217 1.24 -25.89 4.17
CA LEU A 217 2.59 -25.83 4.70
C LEU A 217 2.99 -24.38 5.02
N LEU A 218 3.98 -24.21 5.87
CA LEU A 218 4.59 -22.93 6.24
C LEU A 218 6.10 -22.99 5.98
N GLN A 219 6.60 -22.16 5.07
CA GLN A 219 8.02 -22.03 4.73
C GLN A 219 8.60 -20.76 5.39
N PRO A 220 9.55 -20.87 6.34
CA PRO A 220 10.36 -19.74 6.79
C PRO A 220 11.26 -19.19 5.67
N ILE A 221 11.38 -17.87 5.55
CA ILE A 221 12.03 -17.18 4.42
C ILE A 221 13.57 -17.10 4.49
N HIS A 222 14.15 -17.35 5.67
CA HIS A 222 15.61 -17.27 5.89
C HIS A 222 16.27 -18.64 6.09
N ASP A 223 15.76 -19.48 7.00
CA ASP A 223 16.26 -20.83 7.24
C ASP A 223 15.18 -21.74 7.87
N GLY A 224 14.77 -22.79 7.14
CA GLY A 224 13.85 -23.80 7.64
C GLY A 224 13.41 -24.83 6.60
N GLU A 225 13.16 -26.06 7.05
CA GLU A 225 12.32 -27.02 6.34
C GLU A 225 10.84 -26.58 6.51
N PRO A 226 9.94 -26.81 5.52
CA PRO A 226 8.56 -26.39 5.63
C PRO A 226 7.79 -27.18 6.70
N GLU A 227 7.07 -26.48 7.58
CA GLU A 227 6.19 -27.08 8.58
C GLU A 227 4.83 -27.42 7.96
N ALA A 228 4.42 -28.69 8.00
CA ALA A 228 3.07 -29.08 7.61
C ALA A 228 2.05 -28.64 8.68
N LEU A 229 1.27 -27.60 8.39
CA LEU A 229 0.27 -27.02 9.29
C LEU A 229 -1.03 -27.83 9.31
N ALA A 230 -1.53 -28.23 8.15
CA ALA A 230 -2.78 -28.98 8.02
C ALA A 230 -2.77 -29.93 6.81
N SER A 231 -3.65 -30.94 6.87
CA SER A 231 -4.09 -31.70 5.69
C SER A 231 -5.43 -31.14 5.23
N LEU A 232 -5.55 -30.89 3.93
CA LEU A 232 -6.74 -30.31 3.32
C LEU A 232 -7.66 -31.42 2.79
N ASN A 233 -8.96 -31.13 2.72
CA ASN A 233 -9.99 -32.03 2.24
C ASN A 233 -10.49 -31.62 0.84
N ALA A 234 -10.32 -30.35 0.47
CA ALA A 234 -10.58 -29.82 -0.87
C ALA A 234 -9.55 -30.35 -1.88
N GLU A 235 -10.03 -30.79 -3.04
CA GLU A 235 -9.17 -31.20 -4.17
C GLU A 235 -8.51 -29.96 -4.82
N TYR A 236 -9.28 -28.87 -4.93
CA TYR A 236 -8.83 -27.54 -5.37
C TYR A 236 -9.44 -26.50 -4.41
N PRO A 237 -8.71 -26.08 -3.36
CA PRO A 237 -9.18 -25.00 -2.48
C PRO A 237 -9.10 -23.66 -3.22
N PHE A 238 -10.24 -22.98 -3.40
CA PHE A 238 -10.29 -21.65 -4.00
C PHE A 238 -9.73 -20.58 -3.05
N GLY A 239 -9.05 -19.58 -3.61
CA GLY A 239 -8.41 -18.51 -2.85
C GLY A 239 -7.02 -18.85 -2.31
N ARG A 240 -6.48 -17.95 -1.48
CA ARG A 240 -5.13 -17.99 -0.92
C ARG A 240 -5.14 -18.19 0.61
N PRO A 241 -4.11 -18.82 1.21
CA PRO A 241 -3.82 -18.60 2.62
C PRO A 241 -3.58 -17.11 2.88
N SER A 242 -4.12 -16.56 3.96
CA SER A 242 -4.02 -15.14 4.30
C SER A 242 -3.59 -14.98 5.76
N PHE A 243 -2.54 -14.21 6.03
CA PHE A 243 -2.04 -13.96 7.38
C PHE A 243 -2.76 -12.78 8.03
N SER A 244 -2.86 -12.75 9.35
CA SER A 244 -3.27 -11.54 10.05
C SER A 244 -2.11 -10.53 10.20
N PRO A 245 -2.37 -9.22 10.09
CA PRO A 245 -1.37 -8.16 10.28
C PRO A 245 -0.64 -8.12 11.64
N ASP A 246 -1.14 -8.85 12.65
CA ASP A 246 -0.52 -9.01 13.97
C ASP A 246 0.31 -10.30 14.12
N GLY A 247 0.33 -11.17 13.10
CA GLY A 247 1.00 -12.46 13.12
C GLY A 247 0.35 -13.52 14.02
N GLN A 248 -0.82 -13.27 14.61
CA GLN A 248 -1.50 -14.26 15.47
C GLN A 248 -2.15 -15.38 14.65
N TYR A 249 -2.73 -15.08 13.49
CA TYR A 249 -3.61 -15.99 12.75
C TYR A 249 -3.17 -16.22 11.30
N LEU A 250 -3.61 -17.36 10.78
CA LEU A 250 -3.62 -17.70 9.36
C LEU A 250 -5.03 -18.17 9.00
N ALA A 251 -5.72 -17.43 8.13
CA ALA A 251 -6.92 -17.93 7.47
C ALA A 251 -6.50 -18.77 6.26
N TYR A 252 -7.24 -19.83 5.96
CA TYR A 252 -6.96 -20.66 4.79
C TYR A 252 -8.24 -21.35 4.25
N PRO A 253 -8.31 -21.60 2.93
CA PRO A 253 -9.43 -22.32 2.32
C PRO A 253 -9.30 -23.85 2.47
N ASP A 254 -10.37 -24.48 2.96
CA ASP A 254 -10.60 -25.94 2.86
C ASP A 254 -12.11 -26.26 2.94
N ASN A 255 -12.78 -26.25 1.77
CA ASN A 255 -14.24 -26.34 1.66
C ASN A 255 -14.97 -25.26 2.50
N GLY A 256 -14.43 -24.03 2.45
CA GLY A 256 -14.81 -22.90 3.28
C GLY A 256 -13.62 -22.29 4.01
N VAL A 257 -13.86 -21.21 4.76
CA VAL A 257 -12.83 -20.46 5.47
C VAL A 257 -12.52 -21.10 6.82
N TRP A 258 -11.29 -21.57 6.99
CA TRP A 258 -10.72 -21.95 8.29
C TRP A 258 -9.82 -20.84 8.84
N LEU A 259 -9.67 -20.82 10.16
CA LEU A 259 -8.73 -19.98 10.90
C LEU A 259 -7.85 -20.87 11.77
N MET A 260 -6.53 -20.69 11.68
CA MET A 260 -5.53 -21.24 12.60
C MET A 260 -4.99 -20.14 13.49
N ASP A 261 -4.91 -20.37 14.81
CA ASP A 261 -4.04 -19.60 15.69
C ASP A 261 -2.61 -20.13 15.53
N LEU A 262 -1.69 -19.29 15.07
CA LEU A 262 -0.32 -19.69 14.72
C LEU A 262 0.50 -20.06 15.95
N SER A 263 0.17 -19.56 17.15
CA SER A 263 0.92 -19.83 18.38
C SER A 263 0.61 -21.20 18.99
N THR A 264 -0.61 -21.69 18.80
CA THR A 264 -1.14 -22.94 19.37
C THR A 264 -1.32 -24.06 18.35
N ARG A 265 -1.42 -23.70 17.05
CA ARG A 265 -1.88 -24.54 15.94
C ARG A 265 -3.32 -25.08 16.14
N GLU A 266 -4.13 -24.47 17.02
CA GLU A 266 -5.57 -24.78 17.10
C GLU A 266 -6.31 -24.18 15.90
N THR A 267 -7.26 -24.92 15.32
CA THR A 267 -8.04 -24.50 14.16
C THR A 267 -9.54 -24.43 14.45
N ARG A 268 -10.22 -23.46 13.81
CA ARG A 268 -11.69 -23.34 13.77
C ARG A 268 -12.18 -23.06 12.35
N LEU A 269 -13.27 -23.70 11.96
CA LEU A 269 -14.03 -23.33 10.76
C LEU A 269 -14.80 -22.04 11.05
N LEU A 270 -14.64 -21.01 10.22
CA LEU A 270 -15.39 -19.75 10.31
C LEU A 270 -16.65 -19.81 9.45
N LEU A 271 -16.50 -20.24 8.20
CA LEU A 271 -17.56 -20.33 7.18
C LEU A 271 -17.44 -21.65 6.43
N GLN A 272 -18.58 -22.30 6.18
CA GLN A 272 -18.67 -23.58 5.48
C GLN A 272 -19.23 -23.35 4.08
N ASP A 273 -18.55 -23.84 3.04
CA ASP A 273 -19.07 -23.80 1.67
C ASP A 273 -20.46 -24.44 1.58
N VAL A 274 -21.34 -23.81 0.82
CA VAL A 274 -22.71 -24.28 0.54
C VAL A 274 -22.73 -24.93 -0.85
N PRO A 275 -22.93 -26.27 -0.94
CA PRO A 275 -22.97 -26.97 -2.22
C PRO A 275 -24.17 -26.53 -3.07
N LEU A 276 -23.94 -26.34 -4.38
CA LEU A 276 -24.99 -26.07 -5.37
C LEU A 276 -26.03 -27.20 -5.44
N ALA A 277 -27.25 -26.82 -5.80
CA ALA A 277 -28.30 -27.79 -6.10
C ALA A 277 -28.07 -28.49 -7.46
N ASP A 278 -28.46 -29.76 -7.56
CA ASP A 278 -28.41 -30.55 -8.80
C ASP A 278 -29.22 -29.87 -9.93
N GLY A 279 -28.50 -29.19 -10.84
CA GLY A 279 -29.08 -28.51 -12.01
C GLY A 279 -29.04 -26.98 -11.97
N ALA A 280 -28.47 -26.37 -10.92
CA ALA A 280 -28.20 -24.94 -10.88
C ALA A 280 -27.14 -24.52 -11.93
N SER A 281 -27.34 -23.37 -12.58
CA SER A 281 -26.47 -22.84 -13.64
C SER A 281 -25.93 -21.42 -13.39
N ASN A 282 -26.23 -20.84 -12.24
CA ASN A 282 -26.00 -19.43 -11.92
C ASN A 282 -25.47 -19.28 -10.48
N ALA A 283 -24.67 -18.26 -10.21
CA ALA A 283 -24.01 -18.05 -8.92
C ALA A 283 -24.95 -17.90 -7.71
N HIS A 284 -26.20 -17.46 -7.91
CA HIS A 284 -27.19 -17.27 -6.83
C HIS A 284 -27.56 -18.54 -6.02
N GLU A 285 -27.16 -19.74 -6.46
CA GLU A 285 -27.36 -21.00 -5.73
C GLU A 285 -26.06 -21.58 -5.11
N TYR A 286 -24.91 -20.92 -5.31
CA TYR A 286 -23.62 -21.26 -4.68
C TYR A 286 -23.29 -20.26 -3.59
N ARG A 287 -22.56 -20.71 -2.56
CA ARG A 287 -21.70 -19.84 -1.72
C ARG A 287 -20.42 -20.63 -1.40
N LEU A 288 -19.38 -20.42 -2.21
CA LEU A 288 -18.02 -20.77 -1.81
C LEU A 288 -17.41 -19.56 -1.09
N TYR A 289 -16.60 -19.80 -0.06
CA TYR A 289 -16.02 -18.75 0.78
C TYR A 289 -14.50 -18.83 0.78
N SER A 290 -13.85 -17.79 0.25
CA SER A 290 -12.38 -17.65 0.19
C SER A 290 -11.91 -16.55 1.16
N PRO A 291 -10.89 -16.78 2.00
CA PRO A 291 -10.35 -15.72 2.87
C PRO A 291 -9.44 -14.80 2.07
N GLU A 292 -9.66 -13.49 2.17
CA GLU A 292 -8.91 -12.52 1.38
C GLU A 292 -7.98 -11.68 2.26
N GLN A 293 -8.50 -10.69 3.00
CA GLN A 293 -7.69 -9.76 3.80
C GLN A 293 -8.19 -9.63 5.24
N PHE A 294 -7.29 -9.69 6.22
CA PHE A 294 -7.61 -9.36 7.61
C PHE A 294 -7.61 -7.84 7.85
N VAL A 295 -8.55 -7.35 8.65
CA VAL A 295 -8.66 -5.94 9.05
C VAL A 295 -8.31 -5.77 10.52
N ARG A 296 -7.43 -4.81 10.84
CA ARG A 296 -7.12 -4.44 12.23
C ARG A 296 -8.33 -3.76 12.90
N GLY A 297 -8.54 -4.04 14.18
CA GLY A 297 -9.38 -3.24 15.07
C GLY A 297 -8.65 -2.00 15.59
N SER A 298 -9.34 -1.22 16.43
CA SER A 298 -8.75 -0.02 17.07
C SER A 298 -7.66 -0.33 18.11
N ASP A 299 -7.51 -1.59 18.51
CA ASP A 299 -6.40 -2.10 19.32
C ASP A 299 -5.21 -2.61 18.48
N GLY A 300 -5.29 -2.50 17.16
CA GLY A 300 -4.28 -2.96 16.21
C GLY A 300 -4.23 -4.49 16.00
N GLN A 301 -5.06 -5.27 16.70
CA GLN A 301 -5.19 -6.71 16.51
C GLN A 301 -6.17 -7.02 15.36
N ALA A 302 -6.15 -8.23 14.82
CA ALA A 302 -7.10 -8.67 13.82
C ALA A 302 -8.53 -8.77 14.42
N ALA A 303 -9.41 -7.89 13.94
CA ALA A 303 -10.81 -7.84 14.37
C ALA A 303 -11.77 -8.42 13.31
N TRP A 304 -11.44 -8.25 12.03
CA TRP A 304 -12.27 -8.71 10.91
C TRP A 304 -11.47 -9.50 9.87
N LEU A 305 -12.18 -10.23 9.04
CA LEU A 305 -11.67 -10.89 7.84
C LEU A 305 -12.61 -10.61 6.67
N VAL A 306 -12.09 -10.01 5.60
CA VAL A 306 -12.75 -9.92 4.29
C VAL A 306 -12.77 -11.31 3.68
N VAL A 307 -13.93 -11.69 3.14
CA VAL A 307 -14.19 -13.01 2.56
C VAL A 307 -14.87 -12.82 1.21
N ASP A 308 -14.27 -13.40 0.18
CA ASP A 308 -14.87 -13.48 -1.14
C ASP A 308 -15.96 -14.55 -1.16
N VAL A 309 -17.15 -14.18 -1.65
CA VAL A 309 -18.33 -15.05 -1.73
C VAL A 309 -18.70 -15.26 -3.19
N GLY A 310 -18.41 -16.45 -3.72
CA GLY A 310 -18.67 -16.78 -5.13
C GLY A 310 -17.46 -17.44 -5.80
N ILE A 311 -17.36 -17.31 -7.13
CA ILE A 311 -16.24 -17.86 -7.92
C ILE A 311 -16.03 -17.01 -9.18
N TRP A 312 -14.75 -16.70 -9.49
CA TRP A 312 -14.35 -15.86 -10.63
C TRP A 312 -15.04 -14.48 -10.59
N GLU A 313 -15.32 -13.90 -11.76
CA GLU A 313 -16.12 -12.68 -11.95
C GLU A 313 -17.51 -12.71 -11.27
N TRP A 314 -18.03 -13.90 -10.90
CA TRP A 314 -19.31 -14.05 -10.21
C TRP A 314 -19.12 -14.07 -8.68
N ASN A 315 -18.41 -13.07 -8.16
CA ASN A 315 -18.15 -12.85 -6.74
C ASN A 315 -19.01 -11.70 -6.16
N THR A 316 -19.06 -11.65 -4.82
CA THR A 316 -19.40 -10.47 -4.03
C THR A 316 -18.64 -10.55 -2.69
N ALA A 317 -18.23 -9.42 -2.14
CA ALA A 317 -17.50 -9.37 -0.89
C ALA A 317 -18.38 -9.52 0.36
N GLY A 318 -17.81 -10.11 1.40
CA GLY A 318 -18.36 -10.14 2.76
C GLY A 318 -17.30 -9.89 3.83
N LEU A 319 -17.78 -9.70 5.06
CA LEU A 319 -16.94 -9.41 6.22
C LEU A 319 -17.35 -10.28 7.41
N TYR A 320 -16.36 -10.93 8.01
CA TYR A 320 -16.50 -11.80 9.18
C TYR A 320 -15.94 -11.13 10.43
N ASP A 321 -16.74 -11.06 11.50
CA ASP A 321 -16.34 -10.58 12.83
C ASP A 321 -15.64 -11.71 13.61
N LEU A 322 -14.34 -11.57 13.86
CA LEU A 322 -13.54 -12.61 14.52
C LEU A 322 -13.90 -12.80 16.00
N ALA A 323 -14.52 -11.80 16.62
CA ALA A 323 -14.87 -11.74 18.04
C ALA A 323 -16.31 -12.20 18.34
N THR A 324 -17.29 -11.82 17.52
CA THR A 324 -18.69 -12.27 17.67
C THR A 324 -19.04 -13.50 16.83
N GLY A 325 -18.27 -13.78 15.76
CA GLY A 325 -18.58 -14.83 14.79
C GLY A 325 -19.74 -14.49 13.85
N ALA A 326 -20.14 -13.22 13.78
CA ALA A 326 -21.10 -12.73 12.80
C ALA A 326 -20.46 -12.64 11.40
N PHE A 327 -21.27 -12.88 10.37
CA PHE A 327 -20.90 -12.71 8.98
C PHE A 327 -21.93 -11.84 8.26
N GLN A 328 -21.44 -10.92 7.44
CA GLN A 328 -22.24 -10.05 6.57
C GLN A 328 -21.70 -10.16 5.15
N MET A 329 -22.54 -9.94 4.14
CA MET A 329 -22.13 -9.90 2.74
C MET A 329 -22.98 -8.91 1.98
N ILE A 330 -22.48 -8.42 0.85
CA ILE A 330 -23.23 -7.50 -0.01
C ILE A 330 -24.19 -8.34 -0.87
N GLU A 331 -25.34 -8.69 -0.27
CA GLU A 331 -26.43 -9.44 -0.93
C GLU A 331 -26.98 -8.68 -2.15
N ASP A 332 -27.52 -9.43 -3.12
CA ASP A 332 -28.09 -8.97 -4.42
C ASP A 332 -27.15 -8.19 -5.39
N GLU A 333 -25.98 -7.71 -4.96
CA GLU A 333 -24.92 -7.20 -5.86
C GLU A 333 -23.97 -8.34 -6.30
N LEU A 334 -23.33 -8.19 -7.46
CA LEU A 334 -22.36 -9.12 -8.05
C LEU A 334 -21.25 -8.32 -8.75
N TYR A 335 -20.10 -8.95 -8.98
CA TYR A 335 -18.87 -8.31 -9.46
C TYR A 335 -18.42 -7.20 -8.49
N THR A 336 -18.49 -7.45 -7.18
CA THR A 336 -18.39 -6.42 -6.13
C THR A 336 -17.34 -6.79 -5.09
N ASP A 337 -16.36 -5.92 -4.93
CA ASP A 337 -15.25 -6.07 -4.00
C ASP A 337 -15.36 -5.05 -2.85
N LEU A 338 -14.61 -5.28 -1.76
CA LEU A 338 -14.61 -4.45 -0.57
C LEU A 338 -13.18 -4.12 -0.14
N LEU A 339 -12.84 -2.83 -0.14
CA LEU A 339 -11.61 -2.29 0.43
C LEU A 339 -11.92 -1.74 1.83
N PRO A 340 -11.41 -2.36 2.91
CA PRO A 340 -11.47 -1.77 4.25
C PRO A 340 -10.65 -0.48 4.31
N LEU A 341 -11.16 0.55 4.98
CA LEU A 341 -10.55 1.87 5.03
C LEU A 341 -10.11 2.26 6.44
N TYR A 342 -9.15 3.18 6.51
CA TYR A 342 -8.72 3.81 7.77
C TYR A 342 -9.91 4.49 8.48
N GLY A 343 -9.94 4.36 9.81
CA GLY A 343 -11.07 4.82 10.63
C GLY A 343 -12.24 3.83 10.75
N GLY A 344 -12.18 2.65 10.12
CA GLY A 344 -13.20 1.60 10.26
C GLY A 344 -14.40 1.76 9.33
N GLN A 345 -14.18 2.38 8.17
CA GLN A 345 -15.13 2.44 7.06
C GLN A 345 -14.81 1.32 6.04
N ALA A 346 -15.63 1.15 5.01
CA ALA A 346 -15.30 0.31 3.86
C ALA A 346 -15.77 0.94 2.55
N LEU A 347 -14.87 0.99 1.57
CA LEU A 347 -15.22 1.28 0.18
C LEU A 347 -15.74 0.00 -0.47
N ILE A 348 -16.88 0.11 -1.14
CA ILE A 348 -17.48 -0.95 -1.94
C ILE A 348 -17.42 -0.50 -3.40
N TYR A 349 -16.73 -1.28 -4.23
CA TYR A 349 -16.44 -0.98 -5.63
C TYR A 349 -16.64 -2.24 -6.49
N GLY A 350 -16.50 -2.11 -7.82
CA GLY A 350 -16.53 -3.27 -8.71
C GLY A 350 -17.09 -3.00 -10.11
N ASN A 351 -17.35 -4.09 -10.84
CA ASN A 351 -17.91 -4.12 -12.19
C ASN A 351 -19.45 -4.24 -12.19
N ASN A 352 -20.11 -3.65 -11.16
CA ASN A 352 -21.57 -3.73 -10.97
C ASN A 352 -22.36 -3.21 -12.17
N ALA A 353 -21.79 -2.41 -13.06
CA ALA A 353 -22.44 -1.90 -14.27
C ALA A 353 -22.81 -2.97 -15.32
N ILE A 354 -22.44 -4.24 -15.12
CA ILE A 354 -23.04 -5.40 -15.81
C ILE A 354 -24.50 -5.62 -15.38
N ASN A 355 -24.86 -5.29 -14.12
CA ASN A 355 -26.19 -5.48 -13.53
C ASN A 355 -26.88 -4.19 -13.02
N GLY A 356 -26.16 -3.07 -12.88
CA GLY A 356 -26.60 -1.87 -12.15
C GLY A 356 -25.86 -0.58 -12.56
N GLU A 357 -25.54 0.28 -11.60
CA GLU A 357 -24.92 1.60 -11.83
C GLU A 357 -23.40 1.58 -11.59
N PRO A 358 -22.59 2.31 -12.37
CA PRO A 358 -21.13 2.37 -12.23
C PRO A 358 -20.72 3.32 -11.10
N VAL A 359 -20.80 2.87 -9.84
CA VAL A 359 -20.68 3.73 -8.65
C VAL A 359 -19.70 3.20 -7.59
N LEU A 360 -19.02 4.11 -6.90
CA LEU A 360 -18.43 3.82 -5.59
C LEU A 360 -19.49 3.99 -4.50
N ARG A 361 -19.53 3.03 -3.59
CA ARG A 361 -20.34 3.03 -2.38
C ARG A 361 -19.41 3.12 -1.16
N LEU A 362 -19.84 3.81 -0.11
CA LEU A 362 -19.10 3.91 1.16
C LEU A 362 -19.99 3.39 2.30
N ALA A 363 -19.58 2.30 2.94
CA ALA A 363 -20.13 1.88 4.22
C ALA A 363 -19.40 2.64 5.34
N PRO A 364 -20.11 3.34 6.24
CA PRO A 364 -19.48 4.20 7.24
C PRO A 364 -18.96 3.44 8.48
N ASP A 365 -19.25 2.14 8.58
CA ASP A 365 -18.97 1.30 9.74
C ASP A 365 -18.85 -0.17 9.29
N LEU A 366 -17.73 -0.82 9.58
CA LEU A 366 -17.50 -2.26 9.29
C LEU A 366 -18.56 -3.19 9.94
N THR A 367 -19.21 -2.76 11.02
CA THR A 367 -20.29 -3.53 11.66
C THR A 367 -21.59 -3.56 10.84
N ALA A 368 -21.71 -2.80 9.75
CA ALA A 368 -22.95 -2.66 8.96
C ALA A 368 -22.69 -2.44 7.46
N ILE A 369 -21.88 -3.30 6.81
CA ILE A 369 -21.46 -3.12 5.40
C ILE A 369 -22.61 -3.03 4.38
N GLU A 370 -23.79 -3.61 4.67
CA GLU A 370 -25.01 -3.47 3.85
C GLU A 370 -25.59 -2.04 3.85
N THR A 371 -25.15 -1.16 4.76
CA THR A 371 -25.69 0.20 4.94
C THR A 371 -24.71 1.24 4.38
N TYR A 372 -24.66 1.34 3.05
CA TYR A 372 -23.80 2.28 2.32
C TYR A 372 -24.54 3.48 1.71
N GLU A 373 -23.79 4.55 1.40
CA GLU A 373 -24.23 5.59 0.47
C GLU A 373 -23.37 5.59 -0.82
N VAL A 374 -23.92 6.06 -1.94
CA VAL A 374 -23.14 6.31 -3.16
C VAL A 374 -22.33 7.59 -2.99
N VAL A 375 -21.01 7.49 -3.14
CA VAL A 375 -20.07 8.62 -2.98
C VAL A 375 -19.51 9.15 -4.30
N LEU A 376 -19.48 8.31 -5.35
CA LEU A 376 -19.09 8.69 -6.71
C LEU A 376 -19.89 7.90 -7.74
N ASP A 377 -20.28 8.55 -8.83
CA ASP A 377 -20.83 7.93 -10.04
C ASP A 377 -19.83 8.17 -11.18
N PHE A 378 -19.41 7.10 -11.86
CA PHE A 378 -18.44 7.17 -12.94
C PHE A 378 -19.05 7.67 -14.26
N SER A 379 -20.37 7.85 -14.33
CA SER A 379 -21.13 8.23 -15.53
C SER A 379 -20.69 9.57 -16.12
N GLY A 380 -19.74 9.51 -17.05
CA GLY A 380 -19.17 10.68 -17.73
C GLY A 380 -17.85 11.20 -17.14
N LEU A 381 -17.17 10.45 -16.26
CA LEU A 381 -15.76 10.71 -15.92
C LEU A 381 -14.85 10.56 -17.14
N ILE A 382 -15.17 9.63 -18.05
CA ILE A 382 -14.52 9.46 -19.34
C ILE A 382 -15.52 9.81 -20.45
N GLU A 383 -15.09 10.60 -21.44
CA GLU A 383 -15.98 10.99 -22.54
C GLU A 383 -16.31 9.78 -23.42
N GLN A 384 -17.60 9.48 -23.58
CA GLN A 384 -18.13 8.40 -24.43
C GLN A 384 -17.76 6.96 -24.04
N ALA A 385 -17.14 6.71 -22.89
CA ALA A 385 -16.88 5.36 -22.37
C ALA A 385 -17.51 5.14 -20.99
N ALA A 386 -17.89 3.89 -20.69
CA ALA A 386 -18.18 3.45 -19.33
C ALA A 386 -16.88 2.99 -18.67
N LEU A 387 -16.64 3.42 -17.42
CA LEU A 387 -15.55 2.93 -16.57
C LEU A 387 -16.09 1.89 -15.60
N PHE A 388 -15.30 0.85 -15.35
CA PHE A 388 -15.56 -0.21 -14.38
C PHE A 388 -14.40 -0.22 -13.39
N ALA A 389 -14.68 -0.16 -12.09
CA ALA A 389 -13.64 -0.22 -11.07
C ALA A 389 -13.25 -1.69 -10.88
N GLU A 390 -11.97 -2.02 -11.07
CA GLU A 390 -11.46 -3.40 -10.99
C GLU A 390 -10.54 -3.58 -9.79
N GLN A 391 -9.89 -2.51 -9.32
CA GLN A 391 -9.07 -2.51 -8.12
C GLN A 391 -9.17 -1.17 -7.39
N ALA A 392 -9.07 -1.19 -6.06
CA ALA A 392 -8.96 0.01 -5.24
C ALA A 392 -7.91 -0.19 -4.13
N VAL A 393 -7.10 0.83 -3.87
CA VAL A 393 -6.15 0.87 -2.73
C VAL A 393 -6.19 2.24 -2.03
N GLU A 394 -6.12 2.27 -0.70
CA GLU A 394 -6.10 3.53 0.07
C GLU A 394 -4.66 4.05 0.23
N ILE A 395 -4.20 4.82 -0.77
CA ILE A 395 -2.84 5.38 -0.84
C ILE A 395 -2.55 6.41 0.26
N ALA A 396 -3.59 6.97 0.88
CA ALA A 396 -3.54 7.82 2.06
C ALA A 396 -4.93 7.86 2.71
N PRO A 397 -5.08 8.07 4.03
CA PRO A 397 -6.38 8.27 4.68
C PRO A 397 -7.32 9.23 3.95
N GLY A 398 -8.48 8.69 3.55
CA GLY A 398 -9.49 9.40 2.79
C GLY A 398 -9.19 9.55 1.29
N ILE A 399 -8.07 9.05 0.78
CA ILE A 399 -7.67 9.10 -0.63
C ILE A 399 -7.52 7.68 -1.17
N VAL A 400 -8.49 7.24 -1.97
CA VAL A 400 -8.46 5.93 -2.65
C VAL A 400 -8.04 6.08 -4.10
N ARG A 401 -7.07 5.28 -4.54
CA ARG A 401 -6.73 5.12 -5.95
C ARG A 401 -7.58 4.00 -6.53
N ILE A 402 -8.34 4.33 -7.56
CA ILE A 402 -9.13 3.37 -8.34
C ILE A 402 -8.39 3.08 -9.65
N LEU A 403 -8.22 1.81 -9.99
CA LEU A 403 -7.78 1.32 -11.29
C LEU A 403 -8.94 0.53 -11.93
N GLY A 404 -9.03 0.55 -13.26
CA GLY A 404 -10.07 -0.19 -13.95
C GLY A 404 -9.92 -0.26 -15.45
N SER A 405 -10.95 -0.79 -16.10
CA SER A 405 -11.10 -0.84 -17.54
C SER A 405 -12.15 0.14 -18.04
N MET A 406 -12.18 0.33 -19.36
CA MET A 406 -13.18 1.16 -20.03
C MET A 406 -13.75 0.46 -21.26
N ILE A 407 -15.06 0.62 -21.49
CA ILE A 407 -15.72 0.17 -22.72
C ILE A 407 -16.32 1.39 -23.43
N GLY A 408 -15.78 1.69 -24.61
CA GLY A 408 -16.17 2.85 -25.44
C GLY A 408 -16.38 2.50 -26.92
N PRO A 409 -16.73 3.49 -27.76
CA PRO A 409 -16.96 3.30 -29.20
C PRO A 409 -15.68 3.03 -29.99
N ALA A 410 -14.52 3.39 -29.44
CA ALA A 410 -13.24 2.80 -29.79
C ALA A 410 -13.00 1.62 -28.83
N LEU A 411 -12.77 0.42 -29.37
CA LEU A 411 -12.44 -0.77 -28.60
C LEU A 411 -10.94 -0.77 -28.26
N ASP A 412 -10.56 0.15 -27.39
CA ASP A 412 -9.24 0.21 -26.77
C ASP A 412 -9.27 -0.61 -25.47
N PHE A 413 -8.66 -1.79 -25.52
CA PHE A 413 -8.49 -2.68 -24.35
C PHE A 413 -7.09 -2.55 -23.73
N THR A 414 -6.25 -1.65 -24.26
CA THR A 414 -4.86 -1.41 -23.85
C THR A 414 -4.73 -0.25 -22.88
N GLY A 415 -5.56 0.79 -22.98
CA GLY A 415 -5.63 1.83 -21.95
C GLY A 415 -6.35 1.34 -20.70
N ARG A 416 -5.69 1.34 -19.54
CA ARG A 416 -6.31 1.18 -18.21
C ARG A 416 -6.47 2.56 -17.55
N PRO A 417 -7.69 3.12 -17.43
CA PRO A 417 -7.90 4.34 -16.65
C PRO A 417 -7.65 4.14 -15.16
N TYR A 418 -7.09 5.15 -14.51
CA TYR A 418 -6.98 5.22 -13.06
C TYR A 418 -7.19 6.66 -12.55
N PHE A 419 -7.63 6.81 -11.30
CA PHE A 419 -7.82 8.11 -10.66
C PHE A 419 -7.70 8.04 -9.14
N ASP A 420 -7.29 9.16 -8.54
CA ASP A 420 -7.31 9.37 -7.10
C ASP A 420 -8.64 10.04 -6.72
N PHE A 421 -9.36 9.48 -5.74
CA PHE A 421 -10.63 10.01 -5.22
C PHE A 421 -10.54 10.34 -3.74
N ASN A 422 -10.86 11.59 -3.40
CA ASN A 422 -10.91 12.08 -2.02
C ASN A 422 -12.32 11.87 -1.45
N LEU A 423 -12.44 10.93 -0.51
CA LEU A 423 -13.67 10.52 0.16
C LEU A 423 -14.28 11.64 1.03
N MET A 424 -13.45 12.49 1.64
CA MET A 424 -13.90 13.58 2.51
C MET A 424 -14.49 14.74 1.69
N GLU A 425 -13.83 15.14 0.60
CA GLU A 425 -14.31 16.19 -0.30
C GLU A 425 -15.35 15.71 -1.32
N ARG A 426 -15.39 14.39 -1.58
CA ARG A 426 -16.08 13.75 -2.71
C ARG A 426 -15.62 14.29 -4.07
N THR A 427 -14.29 14.45 -4.22
CA THR A 427 -13.63 15.00 -5.41
C THR A 427 -12.75 13.94 -6.09
N VAL A 428 -12.86 13.81 -7.41
CA VAL A 428 -11.87 13.10 -8.23
C VAL A 428 -10.76 14.10 -8.54
N LEU A 429 -9.51 13.77 -8.23
CA LEU A 429 -8.38 14.70 -8.34
C LEU A 429 -7.90 14.84 -9.79
N ALA A 430 -7.63 13.70 -10.44
CA ALA A 430 -7.30 13.61 -11.87
C ALA A 430 -7.65 12.22 -12.38
N VAL A 431 -8.19 12.13 -13.60
CA VAL A 431 -8.35 10.87 -14.34
C VAL A 431 -7.22 10.75 -15.34
N ASN A 432 -6.44 9.68 -15.22
CA ASN A 432 -5.30 9.36 -16.06
C ASN A 432 -5.55 8.01 -16.75
N THR A 433 -4.70 7.66 -17.71
CA THR A 433 -4.68 6.34 -18.35
C THR A 433 -3.23 5.86 -18.41
N VAL A 434 -2.98 4.59 -18.06
CA VAL A 434 -1.74 3.91 -18.39
C VAL A 434 -1.97 3.04 -19.63
N ASP A 435 -1.08 3.13 -20.61
CA ASP A 435 -1.11 2.29 -21.81
C ASP A 435 -0.39 0.97 -21.50
N LEU A 436 -1.10 -0.16 -21.54
CA LEU A 436 -0.50 -1.48 -21.33
C LEU A 436 0.37 -1.90 -22.53
N PRO A 437 1.54 -2.54 -22.29
CA PRO A 437 2.39 -3.07 -23.36
C PRO A 437 1.69 -4.14 -24.21
N LEU A 438 2.11 -4.24 -25.48
CA LEU A 438 1.56 -5.17 -26.45
C LEU A 438 2.26 -6.54 -26.37
N SER A 439 1.47 -7.61 -26.26
CA SER A 439 1.93 -9.02 -26.33
C SER A 439 1.88 -9.60 -27.75
N GLU A 440 2.50 -10.76 -28.01
CA GLU A 440 2.50 -11.38 -29.36
C GLU A 440 1.11 -11.90 -29.78
N THR A 441 0.35 -12.43 -28.83
CA THR A 441 -1.03 -12.93 -29.01
C THR A 441 -2.09 -11.84 -28.92
N GLY A 442 -1.78 -10.71 -28.28
CA GLY A 442 -2.74 -9.68 -27.90
C GLY A 442 -3.54 -10.01 -26.63
N ALA A 443 -3.25 -11.13 -25.94
CA ALA A 443 -3.75 -11.36 -24.59
C ALA A 443 -2.87 -10.58 -23.60
N VAL A 444 -3.47 -9.64 -22.87
CA VAL A 444 -2.81 -8.79 -21.86
C VAL A 444 -3.78 -8.54 -20.73
N ASP A 445 -3.34 -8.62 -19.48
CA ASP A 445 -4.13 -8.18 -18.33
C ASP A 445 -3.30 -7.67 -17.15
N THR A 446 -3.96 -7.03 -16.19
CA THR A 446 -3.35 -6.43 -15.00
C THR A 446 -3.31 -7.37 -13.81
N GLY A 447 -2.18 -7.43 -13.11
CA GLY A 447 -2.06 -8.01 -11.78
C GLY A 447 -2.48 -7.05 -10.67
N GLU A 448 -2.29 -7.46 -9.42
CA GLU A 448 -2.58 -6.67 -8.21
C GLU A 448 -1.74 -5.38 -8.20
N LEU A 449 -2.39 -4.20 -8.15
CA LEU A 449 -1.72 -2.92 -7.95
C LEU A 449 -0.97 -2.91 -6.60
N SER A 450 0.20 -2.28 -6.53
CA SER A 450 0.98 -2.23 -5.28
C SER A 450 0.23 -1.53 -4.15
N PRO A 451 0.50 -1.85 -2.86
CA PRO A 451 -0.19 -1.23 -1.72
C PRO A 451 -0.09 0.31 -1.67
N ASP A 452 1.00 0.88 -2.18
CA ASP A 452 1.20 2.34 -2.32
C ASP A 452 0.57 2.94 -3.60
N GLY A 453 -0.08 2.12 -4.42
CA GLY A 453 -0.72 2.49 -5.68
C GLY A 453 0.23 2.89 -6.81
N THR A 454 1.55 2.69 -6.68
CA THR A 454 2.55 3.23 -7.62
C THR A 454 3.00 2.28 -8.73
N LEU A 455 2.95 0.97 -8.51
CA LEU A 455 3.42 -0.06 -9.45
C LEU A 455 2.30 -1.00 -9.86
N LEU A 456 2.24 -1.33 -11.15
CA LEU A 456 1.24 -2.18 -11.77
C LEU A 456 1.91 -3.36 -12.50
N PRO A 457 1.81 -4.61 -11.99
CA PRO A 457 2.16 -5.81 -12.74
C PRO A 457 1.21 -5.99 -13.93
N VAL A 458 1.72 -6.45 -15.05
CA VAL A 458 0.98 -6.71 -16.29
C VAL A 458 1.41 -8.06 -16.85
N TYR A 459 0.46 -8.97 -17.02
CA TYR A 459 0.66 -10.27 -17.65
C TYR A 459 0.54 -10.13 -19.17
N LEU A 460 1.64 -10.40 -19.88
CA LEU A 460 1.73 -10.50 -21.33
C LEU A 460 1.57 -11.96 -21.78
N ASP A 461 0.94 -12.13 -22.95
CA ASP A 461 0.65 -13.42 -23.58
C ASP A 461 -0.14 -14.37 -22.65
N MET A 462 -1.06 -13.76 -21.89
CA MET A 462 -1.67 -14.38 -20.72
C MET A 462 -2.68 -15.49 -21.04
N ALA A 463 -2.72 -16.49 -20.16
CA ALA A 463 -3.61 -17.64 -20.21
C ALA A 463 -4.10 -18.03 -18.81
N TRP A 464 -5.29 -18.64 -18.74
CA TRP A 464 -5.83 -19.17 -17.49
C TRP A 464 -5.28 -20.56 -17.19
N THR A 465 -4.82 -20.77 -15.96
CA THR A 465 -4.38 -22.06 -15.41
C THR A 465 -5.56 -22.96 -15.04
N GLU A 466 -5.33 -24.25 -14.80
CA GLU A 466 -6.38 -25.18 -14.34
C GLU A 466 -6.88 -24.86 -12.92
N THR A 467 -6.08 -24.18 -12.09
CA THR A 467 -6.46 -23.64 -10.77
C THR A 467 -7.21 -22.31 -10.83
N GLY A 468 -7.21 -21.64 -11.98
CA GLY A 468 -7.91 -20.37 -12.22
C GLY A 468 -7.11 -19.10 -11.94
N SER A 469 -5.82 -19.20 -11.65
CA SER A 469 -4.91 -18.04 -11.72
C SER A 469 -4.60 -17.68 -13.18
N ILE A 470 -4.35 -16.40 -13.44
CA ILE A 470 -3.71 -15.95 -14.69
C ILE A 470 -2.23 -16.37 -14.66
N ALA A 471 -1.70 -16.79 -15.81
CA ALA A 471 -0.28 -17.03 -16.05
C ALA A 471 0.19 -16.34 -17.34
N GLY A 472 1.42 -15.82 -17.37
CA GLY A 472 2.01 -15.15 -18.53
C GLY A 472 3.40 -14.58 -18.23
N GLN A 473 4.01 -13.86 -19.16
CA GLN A 473 5.21 -13.07 -18.85
C GLN A 473 4.79 -11.83 -18.06
N VAL A 474 5.32 -11.61 -16.86
CA VAL A 474 4.99 -10.40 -16.07
C VAL A 474 6.00 -9.28 -16.33
N VAL A 475 5.49 -8.10 -16.66
CA VAL A 475 6.23 -6.83 -16.64
C VAL A 475 5.62 -5.91 -15.59
N ILE A 476 6.46 -5.21 -14.81
CA ILE A 476 6.00 -4.29 -13.76
C ILE A 476 6.19 -2.86 -14.27
N LEU A 477 5.09 -2.12 -14.38
CA LEU A 477 5.08 -0.72 -14.79
C LEU A 477 5.04 0.22 -13.58
N ASN A 478 5.65 1.38 -13.69
CA ASN A 478 5.29 2.53 -12.86
C ASN A 478 4.00 3.17 -13.41
N LEU A 479 2.95 3.26 -12.59
CA LEU A 479 1.61 3.65 -13.02
C LEU A 479 1.53 5.11 -13.51
N GLU A 480 2.33 6.00 -12.93
CA GLU A 480 2.31 7.44 -13.25
C GLU A 480 3.04 7.78 -14.55
N THR A 481 4.12 7.05 -14.87
CA THR A 481 4.96 7.30 -16.06
C THR A 481 4.75 6.32 -17.21
N GLY A 482 4.11 5.17 -16.97
CA GLY A 482 4.03 4.05 -17.90
C GLY A 482 5.37 3.36 -18.16
N ALA A 483 6.42 3.68 -17.39
CA ALA A 483 7.75 3.11 -17.59
C ALA A 483 7.84 1.69 -17.00
N GLU A 484 8.41 0.77 -17.78
CA GLU A 484 8.79 -0.56 -17.32
C GLU A 484 9.92 -0.47 -16.28
N ILE A 485 9.70 -1.05 -15.11
CA ILE A 485 10.68 -1.15 -14.00
C ILE A 485 11.46 -2.46 -14.10
N ILE A 486 10.78 -3.56 -14.43
CA ILE A 486 11.37 -4.88 -14.66
C ILE A 486 10.42 -5.74 -15.52
N ALA A 487 11.00 -6.60 -16.36
CA ALA A 487 10.34 -7.75 -16.95
C ALA A 487 10.90 -9.03 -16.29
N LEU A 488 10.02 -9.96 -15.92
CA LEU A 488 10.42 -11.29 -15.44
C LEU A 488 10.66 -12.22 -16.65
N GLU A 489 11.71 -13.05 -16.58
CA GLU A 489 12.08 -13.96 -17.68
C GLU A 489 11.21 -15.22 -17.72
N ASP A 490 10.65 -15.62 -16.57
CA ASP A 490 9.84 -16.83 -16.40
C ASP A 490 8.38 -16.63 -16.84
N THR A 491 7.67 -17.74 -17.09
CA THR A 491 6.20 -17.73 -17.06
C THR A 491 5.76 -17.64 -15.61
N VAL A 492 5.06 -16.55 -15.27
CA VAL A 492 4.64 -16.22 -13.91
C VAL A 492 3.14 -16.37 -13.76
N SER A 493 2.68 -16.97 -12.66
CA SER A 493 1.29 -16.99 -12.21
C SER A 493 1.17 -16.46 -10.77
N ALA A 494 -0.04 -16.08 -10.36
CA ALA A 494 -0.36 -15.67 -8.99
C ALA A 494 0.66 -14.68 -8.35
N PHE A 495 1.05 -13.64 -9.10
CA PHE A 495 1.87 -12.56 -8.58
C PHE A 495 1.09 -11.75 -7.54
N HIS A 496 1.66 -11.60 -6.34
CA HIS A 496 1.10 -10.84 -5.23
C HIS A 496 2.18 -10.00 -4.54
N TRP A 497 1.83 -8.80 -4.08
CA TRP A 497 2.72 -7.99 -3.25
C TRP A 497 2.83 -8.55 -1.83
N GLN A 498 3.86 -8.17 -1.09
CA GLN A 498 3.81 -8.25 0.37
C GLN A 498 2.72 -7.30 0.89
N PRO A 499 1.77 -7.77 1.71
CA PRO A 499 0.71 -6.94 2.29
C PRO A 499 1.19 -5.92 3.34
#